data_AF-A0A9W9TIV0-F1
#
_entry.id   AF-A0A9W9TIV0-F1
#
_cell.length_a   1.000
_cell.length_b   1.000
_cell.length_c   1.000
_cell.angle_alpha   90.00
_cell.angle_beta   90.00
_cell.angle_gamma   90.00
#
_symmetry.space_group_name_H-M   'P 1'
#
loop_
_entity.id
_entity.type
_entity.pdbx_description
1 polymer ?
#
loop_
_entity_poly.entity_id
_entity_poly.type
_entity_poly.pdbx_seq_one_letter_code
_entity_poly.pdbx_strand_id
1 'polypeptide(L)'
;MISQRILLLSFLLLYSRKIAGQFIHVCTSDEISRDEVASNGCTCRQFSPHDTCTKCPVGPSTCASEDSGICLSDCNFDCTSKQNENSDACGVWLHSVCECKQNPSLCNFQHGKGTTGWVKLGGQGNLATVDQPLRNILALQNHESLAKSAWDWGQQPFISDPSTQGLAINPVRTITQDQVHMHICDVNGDMVNFLTKISTNSAISNYQTVQSIKLEKPFIHDGHNTPDTMWCLASQTKNTPIDGGLVHDAINSVMVKPKVCNFNVAAAVIRDSNGYTWGCVTADRGDSEHRFLDKCNK
;
A
#
# COMPACT_ATOMS: atom_id res chain seq x y z
N MET A 1 -48.63 62.43 -9.74
CA MET A 1 -47.22 62.06 -9.98
C MET A 1 -46.55 61.93 -8.62
N ILE A 2 -45.64 60.98 -8.40
CA ILE A 2 -45.02 60.57 -7.10
C ILE A 2 -45.74 59.37 -6.43
N SER A 3 -45.71 58.18 -7.04
CA SER A 3 -45.91 56.92 -6.28
C SER A 3 -45.54 55.65 -7.07
N GLN A 4 -44.41 55.64 -7.79
CA GLN A 4 -43.99 54.45 -8.56
C GLN A 4 -42.47 54.24 -8.67
N ARG A 5 -41.66 54.95 -7.87
CA ARG A 5 -40.18 54.88 -7.96
C ARG A 5 -39.47 54.24 -6.76
N ILE A 6 -40.19 53.77 -5.75
CA ILE A 6 -39.57 53.23 -4.52
C ILE A 6 -39.44 51.70 -4.53
N LEU A 7 -40.21 50.97 -5.37
CA LEU A 7 -40.21 49.50 -5.34
C LEU A 7 -39.06 48.79 -6.10
N LEU A 8 -38.30 49.50 -6.94
CA LEU A 8 -37.22 48.89 -7.73
C LEU A 8 -35.84 48.89 -7.02
N LEU A 9 -35.66 49.68 -5.97
CA LEU A 9 -34.41 49.67 -5.19
C LEU A 9 -34.38 48.60 -4.09
N SER A 10 -35.53 48.10 -3.64
CA SER A 10 -35.58 47.05 -2.60
C SER A 10 -35.32 45.64 -3.14
N PHE A 11 -35.48 45.41 -4.45
CA PHE A 11 -35.20 44.10 -5.08
C PHE A 11 -33.73 43.90 -5.46
N LEU A 12 -32.96 44.97 -5.65
CA LEU A 12 -31.53 44.90 -5.96
C LEU A 12 -30.63 44.77 -4.71
N LEU A 13 -31.14 45.10 -3.51
CA LEU A 13 -30.41 44.94 -2.25
C LEU A 13 -30.57 43.56 -1.59
N LEU A 14 -31.43 42.69 -2.13
CA LEU A 14 -31.61 41.32 -1.62
C LEU A 14 -30.81 40.26 -2.40
N TYR A 15 -30.19 40.63 -3.53
CA TYR A 15 -29.40 39.72 -4.37
C TYR A 15 -27.88 39.80 -4.16
N SER A 16 -27.43 40.62 -3.20
CA SER A 16 -26.03 40.69 -2.76
C SER A 16 -25.84 40.02 -1.40
N ARG A 17 -26.56 38.91 -1.15
CA ARG A 17 -26.15 37.95 -0.11
C ARG A 17 -24.91 37.21 -0.60
N LYS A 18 -23.77 37.81 -0.27
CA LYS A 18 -22.49 37.16 0.04
C LYS A 18 -22.34 35.76 -0.59
N ILE A 19 -21.74 35.72 -1.78
CA ILE A 19 -20.82 34.63 -2.10
C ILE A 19 -19.60 34.87 -1.19
N ALA A 20 -19.77 34.67 0.11
CA ALA A 20 -18.63 34.45 0.98
C ALA A 20 -18.05 33.13 0.47
N GLY A 21 -16.83 33.18 -0.05
CA GLY A 21 -16.15 31.97 -0.51
C GLY A 21 -16.27 30.92 0.57
N GLN A 22 -17.07 29.88 0.32
CA GLN A 22 -17.06 28.71 1.16
C GLN A 22 -15.63 28.18 1.08
N PHE A 23 -14.87 28.37 2.15
CA PHE A 23 -13.62 27.66 2.30
C PHE A 23 -13.96 26.18 2.18
N ILE A 24 -13.36 25.52 1.19
CA ILE A 24 -13.49 24.08 1.02
C ILE A 24 -12.86 23.46 2.26
N HIS A 25 -13.68 22.87 3.13
CA HIS A 25 -13.22 22.16 4.32
C HIS A 25 -12.56 20.86 3.88
N VAL A 26 -11.23 20.79 3.96
CA VAL A 26 -10.47 19.58 3.62
C VAL A 26 -10.49 18.63 4.80
N CYS A 27 -10.76 17.34 4.53
CA CYS A 27 -10.83 16.33 5.58
C CYS A 27 -9.50 16.23 6.34
N THR A 28 -9.58 16.27 7.66
CA THR A 28 -8.46 15.99 8.56
C THR A 28 -8.28 14.48 8.73
N SER A 29 -7.06 14.05 9.11
CA SER A 29 -6.83 12.65 9.49
C SER A 29 -7.78 12.17 10.59
N ASP A 30 -8.11 13.05 11.53
CA ASP A 30 -9.05 12.76 12.61
C ASP A 30 -10.45 12.41 12.12
N GLU A 31 -10.96 13.14 11.14
CA GLU A 31 -12.27 12.87 10.51
C GLU A 31 -12.25 11.58 9.69
N ILE A 32 -11.12 11.27 9.04
CA ILE A 32 -10.91 10.01 8.30
C ILE A 32 -10.90 8.83 9.28
N SER A 33 -10.12 8.91 10.37
CA SER A 33 -10.02 7.89 11.41
C SER A 33 -11.36 7.61 12.08
N ARG A 34 -12.16 8.64 12.36
CA ARG A 34 -13.49 8.51 12.99
C ARG A 34 -14.62 8.18 12.02
N ASP A 35 -14.32 8.05 10.72
CA ASP A 35 -15.29 7.73 9.68
C ASP A 35 -16.36 8.83 9.47
N GLU A 36 -16.02 10.07 9.83
CA GLU A 36 -16.90 11.26 9.79
C GLU A 36 -16.84 12.02 8.46
N VAL A 37 -16.08 11.52 7.48
CA VAL A 37 -15.85 12.18 6.18
C VAL A 37 -17.16 12.58 5.48
N ALA A 38 -18.11 11.64 5.40
CA ALA A 38 -19.39 11.88 4.72
C ALA A 38 -20.33 12.78 5.55
N SER A 39 -20.37 12.61 6.88
CA SER A 39 -21.25 13.40 7.76
C SER A 39 -20.80 14.84 7.89
N ASN A 40 -19.49 15.10 7.85
CA ASN A 40 -18.94 16.44 7.96
C ASN A 40 -18.90 17.17 6.60
N GLY A 41 -19.19 16.47 5.50
CA GLY A 41 -19.18 17.05 4.16
C GLY A 41 -17.81 17.62 3.76
N CYS A 42 -16.73 17.12 4.36
CA CYS A 42 -15.38 17.54 4.04
C CYS A 42 -14.96 17.01 2.67
N THR A 43 -14.02 17.67 2.03
CA THR A 43 -13.46 17.27 0.74
C THR A 43 -12.15 16.54 0.97
N CYS A 44 -12.01 15.36 0.38
CA CYS A 44 -10.76 14.62 0.43
C CYS A 44 -9.65 15.39 -0.27
N ARG A 45 -8.45 15.38 0.34
CA ARG A 45 -7.32 16.15 -0.17
C ARG A 45 -7.03 15.72 -1.61
N GLN A 46 -6.65 16.66 -2.46
CA GLN A 46 -6.11 16.35 -3.79
C GLN A 46 -4.59 16.23 -3.72
N PHE A 47 -4.00 15.39 -4.56
CA PHE A 47 -2.55 15.38 -4.77
C PHE A 47 -2.10 16.76 -5.24
N SER A 48 -1.03 17.31 -4.65
CA SER A 48 -0.53 18.64 -5.00
C SER A 48 0.93 18.52 -5.41
N PRO A 49 1.33 19.01 -6.59
CA PRO A 49 2.72 18.99 -7.01
C PRO A 49 3.53 19.95 -6.14
N HIS A 50 3.94 19.52 -4.95
CA HIS A 50 4.81 20.29 -4.07
C HIS A 50 6.22 19.73 -4.12
N ASP A 51 7.13 20.61 -4.58
CA ASP A 51 8.52 20.31 -4.95
C ASP A 51 9.53 20.35 -3.78
N THR A 52 9.10 20.51 -2.53
CA THR A 52 10.03 20.58 -1.39
C THR A 52 9.58 19.70 -0.23
N CYS A 53 10.24 18.56 -0.09
CA CYS A 53 10.08 17.66 1.04
C CYS A 53 11.44 17.05 1.41
N THR A 54 11.54 16.55 2.64
CA THR A 54 12.74 15.88 3.13
C THR A 54 12.50 14.37 3.06
N LYS A 55 13.43 13.65 2.43
CA LYS A 55 13.37 12.19 2.49
C LYS A 55 13.63 11.72 3.91
N CYS A 56 12.81 10.78 4.38
CA CYS A 56 12.90 10.34 5.76
C CYS A 56 13.95 9.24 5.93
N PRO A 57 14.82 9.34 6.95
CA PRO A 57 15.86 8.35 7.17
C PRO A 57 15.25 6.99 7.52
N VAL A 58 15.87 5.92 7.03
CA VAL A 58 15.54 4.54 7.39
C VAL A 58 16.56 3.96 8.37
N GLY A 59 16.06 3.66 9.57
CA GLY A 59 16.71 2.79 10.55
C GLY A 59 17.93 3.35 11.30
N PRO A 60 18.43 2.56 12.27
CA PRO A 60 19.72 2.81 12.92
C PRO A 60 20.90 2.46 11.99
N SER A 61 22.12 2.81 12.39
CA SER A 61 23.36 2.69 11.60
C SER A 61 23.66 1.31 10.99
N THR A 62 23.04 0.22 11.49
CA THR A 62 23.15 -1.14 10.94
C THR A 62 22.52 -1.30 9.55
N CYS A 63 21.65 -0.38 9.14
CA CYS A 63 21.04 -0.30 7.81
C CYS A 63 21.78 0.68 6.88
N ALA A 64 23.04 1.00 7.17
CA ALA A 64 23.86 1.97 6.43
C ALA A 64 23.32 3.41 6.41
N SER A 65 22.33 3.76 7.25
CA SER A 65 21.78 5.12 7.39
C SER A 65 21.42 5.74 6.03
N GLU A 66 20.43 5.16 5.36
CA GLU A 66 19.95 5.66 4.07
C GLU A 66 18.63 6.42 4.22
N ASP A 67 18.23 7.12 3.16
CA ASP A 67 16.93 7.74 3.06
C ASP A 67 15.91 6.78 2.41
N SER A 68 14.67 6.80 2.89
CA SER A 68 13.53 6.17 2.22
C SER A 68 13.10 6.94 0.97
N GLY A 69 12.24 6.31 0.16
CA GLY A 69 11.43 6.98 -0.85
C GLY A 69 10.37 7.92 -0.28
N ILE A 70 10.05 7.81 1.01
CA ILE A 70 9.04 8.62 1.69
C ILE A 70 9.56 10.05 1.85
N CYS A 71 8.75 11.01 1.42
CA CYS A 71 9.09 12.41 1.46
C CYS A 71 8.07 13.21 2.27
N LEU A 72 8.39 13.49 3.53
CA LEU A 72 7.52 14.20 4.48
C LEU A 72 8.04 15.62 4.74
N SER A 73 7.18 16.47 5.30
CA SER A 73 7.59 17.78 5.79
C SER A 73 8.33 17.67 7.13
N ASP A 74 7.91 16.71 7.97
CA ASP A 74 8.60 16.34 9.20
C ASP A 74 8.59 14.81 9.38
N CYS A 75 9.77 14.20 9.34
CA CYS A 75 9.94 12.76 9.45
C CYS A 75 9.75 12.20 10.86
N ASN A 76 9.61 13.05 11.87
CA ASN A 76 9.27 12.63 13.23
C ASN A 76 7.77 12.36 13.41
N PHE A 77 6.96 12.79 12.44
CA PHE A 77 5.52 12.60 12.45
C PHE A 77 5.07 11.75 11.26
N ASP A 78 3.85 11.22 11.34
CA ASP A 78 3.20 10.47 10.26
C ASP A 78 2.09 11.30 9.61
N CYS A 79 1.32 10.67 8.72
CA CYS A 79 0.20 11.29 8.01
C CYS A 79 -1.04 11.60 8.87
N THR A 80 -1.02 11.25 10.16
CA THR A 80 -2.06 11.69 11.10
C THR A 80 -1.78 13.07 11.68
N SER A 81 -0.53 13.53 11.58
CA SER A 81 -0.10 14.81 12.12
C SER A 81 -0.47 16.00 11.24
N LYS A 82 -0.59 17.17 11.89
CA LYS A 82 -0.75 18.46 11.19
C LYS A 82 0.48 18.87 10.40
N GLN A 83 1.67 18.42 10.82
CA GLN A 83 2.94 18.72 10.18
C GLN A 83 3.02 18.15 8.76
N ASN A 84 2.38 16.99 8.52
CA ASN A 84 2.43 16.28 7.25
C ASN A 84 1.11 16.31 6.46
N GLU A 85 0.09 17.08 6.89
CA GLU A 85 -1.23 17.08 6.26
C GLU A 85 -1.21 17.50 4.77
N ASN A 86 -0.15 18.20 4.35
CA ASN A 86 0.08 18.65 2.98
C ASN A 86 1.16 17.85 2.23
N SER A 87 1.74 16.78 2.80
CA SER A 87 2.75 15.97 2.11
C SER A 87 2.12 14.95 1.17
N ASP A 88 2.57 14.87 -0.08
CA ASP A 88 2.09 13.88 -1.07
C ASP A 88 2.37 12.43 -0.67
N ALA A 89 3.33 12.18 0.21
CA ALA A 89 3.51 10.86 0.80
C ALA A 89 2.30 10.41 1.64
N CYS A 90 1.40 11.33 2.00
CA CYS A 90 0.16 11.03 2.71
C CYS A 90 -1.04 10.80 1.80
N GLY A 91 -0.84 10.71 0.49
CA GLY A 91 -1.93 10.59 -0.49
C GLY A 91 -2.81 9.36 -0.27
N VAL A 92 -2.23 8.19 -0.02
CA VAL A 92 -3.05 6.98 0.24
C VAL A 92 -4.03 7.20 1.40
N TRP A 93 -3.59 7.84 2.49
CA TRP A 93 -4.42 8.08 3.67
C TRP A 93 -5.37 9.27 3.49
N LEU A 94 -4.85 10.45 3.16
CA LEU A 94 -5.59 11.72 3.13
C LEU A 94 -6.43 11.90 1.86
N HIS A 95 -6.14 11.16 0.80
CA HIS A 95 -6.91 11.14 -0.44
C HIS A 95 -7.64 9.81 -0.63
N SER A 96 -6.94 8.71 -0.92
CA SER A 96 -7.61 7.47 -1.39
C SER A 96 -8.50 6.81 -0.33
N VAL A 97 -8.03 6.65 0.91
CA VAL A 97 -8.85 6.12 2.02
C VAL A 97 -10.00 7.09 2.34
N CYS A 98 -9.73 8.40 2.33
CA CYS A 98 -10.76 9.40 2.49
C CYS A 98 -11.86 9.25 1.43
N GLU A 99 -11.52 9.09 0.15
CA GLU A 99 -12.48 8.92 -0.94
C GLU A 99 -13.30 7.65 -0.75
N CYS A 100 -12.68 6.54 -0.34
CA CYS A 100 -13.41 5.31 0.00
C CYS A 100 -14.40 5.53 1.15
N LYS A 101 -14.03 6.31 2.16
CA LYS A 101 -14.93 6.63 3.28
C LYS A 101 -16.03 7.62 2.86
N GLN A 102 -15.75 8.53 1.94
CA GLN A 102 -16.73 9.46 1.39
C GLN A 102 -17.75 8.72 0.49
N ASN A 103 -17.26 7.83 -0.37
CA ASN A 103 -18.04 7.06 -1.32
C ASN A 103 -17.63 5.57 -1.33
N PRO A 104 -18.23 4.76 -0.45
CA PRO A 104 -17.84 3.36 -0.29
C PRO A 104 -18.06 2.49 -1.52
N SER A 105 -18.93 2.92 -2.45
CA SER A 105 -19.20 2.19 -3.68
C SER A 105 -17.99 2.15 -4.65
N LEU A 106 -17.00 3.02 -4.44
CA LEU A 106 -15.77 3.04 -5.22
C LEU A 106 -14.77 1.98 -4.77
N CYS A 107 -14.97 1.36 -3.61
CA CYS A 107 -13.95 0.56 -2.93
C CYS A 107 -14.50 -0.80 -2.46
N ASN A 108 -13.62 -1.75 -2.22
CA ASN A 108 -13.99 -3.05 -1.65
C ASN A 108 -13.43 -3.17 -0.25
N PHE A 109 -14.28 -3.08 0.77
CA PHE A 109 -13.90 -3.25 2.17
C PHE A 109 -14.00 -4.73 2.57
N GLN A 110 -13.02 -5.25 3.29
CA GLN A 110 -13.01 -6.61 3.81
C GLN A 110 -14.18 -6.89 4.78
N HIS A 111 -14.47 -5.95 5.68
CA HIS A 111 -15.49 -6.09 6.72
C HIS A 111 -16.58 -5.01 6.64
N GLY A 112 -16.67 -4.30 5.52
CA GLY A 112 -17.51 -3.12 5.37
C GLY A 112 -16.85 -1.84 5.93
N LYS A 113 -17.46 -0.69 5.65
CA LYS A 113 -16.98 0.62 6.11
C LYS A 113 -17.02 0.73 7.64
N GLY A 114 -16.00 1.35 8.23
CA GLY A 114 -15.93 1.63 9.66
C GLY A 114 -15.53 0.43 10.53
N THR A 115 -15.28 -0.73 9.92
CA THR A 115 -14.75 -1.91 10.60
C THR A 115 -13.32 -2.15 10.16
N THR A 116 -12.43 -2.24 11.15
CA THR A 116 -10.99 -2.44 10.92
C THR A 116 -10.72 -3.58 9.97
N GLY A 117 -10.01 -3.31 8.88
CA GLY A 117 -9.70 -4.31 7.87
C GLY A 117 -9.02 -3.71 6.64
N TRP A 118 -8.89 -4.54 5.61
CA TRP A 118 -8.36 -4.11 4.33
C TRP A 118 -9.43 -3.45 3.45
N VAL A 119 -9.00 -2.48 2.64
CA VAL A 119 -9.79 -1.80 1.63
C VAL A 119 -9.03 -1.80 0.32
N LYS A 120 -9.64 -2.32 -0.74
CA LYS A 120 -9.16 -2.14 -2.12
C LYS A 120 -9.63 -0.78 -2.56
N LEU A 121 -8.69 0.09 -2.86
CA LEU A 121 -8.95 1.47 -3.24
C LEU A 121 -9.61 1.51 -4.63
N GLY A 122 -10.50 2.49 -4.82
CA GLY A 122 -11.06 2.80 -6.13
C GLY A 122 -10.09 3.60 -6.99
N GLY A 123 -10.33 3.62 -8.31
CA GLY A 123 -9.57 4.46 -9.25
C GLY A 123 -8.49 3.72 -10.05
N GLN A 124 -7.48 4.46 -10.52
CA GLN A 124 -6.40 3.95 -11.39
C GLN A 124 -5.30 3.17 -10.64
N GLY A 125 -5.25 3.25 -9.31
CA GLY A 125 -4.29 2.47 -8.52
C GLY A 125 -4.89 1.11 -8.19
N ASN A 126 -4.31 0.02 -8.72
CA ASN A 126 -4.59 -1.33 -8.20
C ASN A 126 -3.89 -1.51 -6.84
N LEU A 127 -4.37 -0.78 -5.84
CA LEU A 127 -3.82 -0.73 -4.50
C LEU A 127 -4.87 -1.19 -3.50
N ALA A 128 -4.42 -1.90 -2.48
CA ALA A 128 -5.17 -2.11 -1.26
C ALA A 128 -4.38 -1.57 -0.07
N THR A 129 -5.07 -1.09 0.96
CA THR A 129 -4.49 -0.58 2.21
C THR A 129 -5.37 -1.04 3.37
N VAL A 130 -4.95 -0.78 4.60
CA VAL A 130 -5.85 -0.85 5.75
C VAL A 130 -6.63 0.47 5.93
N ASP A 131 -7.76 0.40 6.62
CA ASP A 131 -8.61 1.56 6.97
C ASP A 131 -8.16 2.29 8.25
N GLN A 132 -6.95 1.99 8.72
CA GLN A 132 -6.28 2.61 9.85
C GLN A 132 -4.95 3.25 9.42
N PRO A 133 -4.42 4.25 10.14
CA PRO A 133 -3.15 4.87 9.81
C PRO A 133 -1.98 3.95 10.21
N LEU A 134 -1.65 2.98 9.36
CA LEU A 134 -0.50 2.09 9.50
C LEU A 134 0.51 2.43 8.42
N ARG A 135 1.74 2.79 8.82
CA ARG A 135 2.70 3.43 7.91
C ARG A 135 3.28 2.51 6.84
N ASN A 136 3.62 1.28 7.18
CA ASN A 136 4.38 0.38 6.30
C ASN A 136 4.32 -1.08 6.75
N ILE A 137 5.02 -1.97 6.03
CA ILE A 137 5.05 -3.40 6.32
C ILE A 137 5.55 -3.74 7.74
N LEU A 138 6.48 -2.96 8.30
CA LEU A 138 6.98 -3.20 9.66
C LEU A 138 5.91 -2.87 10.71
N ALA A 139 5.20 -1.77 10.52
CA ALA A 139 4.04 -1.44 11.35
C ALA A 139 2.97 -2.53 11.22
N LEU A 140 2.68 -2.99 9.99
CA LEU A 140 1.71 -4.06 9.74
C LEU A 140 2.06 -5.35 10.48
N GLN A 141 3.34 -5.78 10.55
CA GLN A 141 3.71 -7.01 11.25
C GLN A 141 3.41 -6.97 12.76
N ASN A 142 3.30 -5.79 13.36
CA ASN A 142 2.87 -5.65 14.77
C ASN A 142 1.35 -5.80 14.96
N HIS A 143 0.58 -5.91 13.87
CA HIS A 143 -0.86 -6.13 13.86
C HIS A 143 -1.18 -7.49 13.22
N GLU A 144 -0.88 -8.58 13.95
CA GLU A 144 -0.95 -9.96 13.44
C GLU A 144 -2.24 -10.27 12.65
N SER A 145 -3.42 -9.94 13.19
CA SER A 145 -4.68 -10.21 12.49
C SER A 145 -4.80 -9.46 11.15
N LEU A 146 -4.32 -8.21 11.07
CA LEU A 146 -4.32 -7.44 9.82
C LEU A 146 -3.25 -7.96 8.86
N ALA A 147 -2.06 -8.32 9.36
CA ALA A 147 -0.98 -8.87 8.54
C ALA A 147 -1.37 -10.20 7.90
N LYS A 148 -1.99 -11.11 8.65
CA LYS A 148 -2.45 -12.41 8.14
C LYS A 148 -3.56 -12.22 7.12
N SER A 149 -4.58 -11.46 7.50
CA SER A 149 -5.73 -11.23 6.62
C SER A 149 -5.38 -10.46 5.34
N ALA A 150 -4.30 -9.67 5.32
CA ALA A 150 -3.79 -9.02 4.11
C ALA A 150 -3.67 -9.99 2.94
N TRP A 151 -2.99 -11.10 3.20
CA TRP A 151 -2.67 -12.10 2.19
C TRP A 151 -3.88 -12.98 1.91
N ASP A 152 -4.64 -13.40 2.92
CA ASP A 152 -5.83 -14.23 2.73
C ASP A 152 -6.91 -13.52 1.91
N TRP A 153 -7.16 -12.25 2.25
CA TRP A 153 -8.15 -11.41 1.58
C TRP A 153 -7.66 -10.94 0.21
N GLY A 154 -6.38 -10.55 0.08
CA GLY A 154 -5.79 -10.12 -1.19
C GLY A 154 -5.88 -11.16 -2.30
N GLN A 155 -5.82 -12.45 -1.95
CA GLN A 155 -5.89 -13.58 -2.89
C GLN A 155 -7.33 -13.96 -3.30
N GLN A 156 -8.35 -13.31 -2.75
CA GLN A 156 -9.73 -13.63 -3.11
C GLN A 156 -10.02 -13.22 -4.57
N PRO A 157 -10.77 -14.03 -5.35
CA PRO A 157 -11.01 -13.77 -6.78
C PRO A 157 -11.69 -12.42 -7.10
N PHE A 158 -12.38 -11.83 -6.13
CA PHE A 158 -13.00 -10.51 -6.28
C PHE A 158 -12.05 -9.34 -5.94
N ILE A 159 -10.87 -9.64 -5.39
CA ILE A 159 -9.80 -8.67 -5.08
C ILE A 159 -8.70 -8.72 -6.13
N SER A 160 -8.21 -9.93 -6.45
CA SER A 160 -7.19 -10.16 -7.49
C SER A 160 -7.55 -11.39 -8.33
N ASP A 161 -7.12 -11.39 -9.59
CA ASP A 161 -7.09 -12.61 -10.40
C ASP A 161 -5.73 -13.31 -10.22
N PRO A 162 -5.63 -14.37 -9.42
CA PRO A 162 -4.34 -15.02 -9.15
C PRO A 162 -3.75 -15.75 -10.36
N SER A 163 -4.42 -15.80 -11.50
CA SER A 163 -3.87 -16.35 -12.74
C SER A 163 -3.07 -15.33 -13.56
N THR A 164 -3.37 -14.04 -13.40
CA THR A 164 -2.70 -12.95 -14.15
C THR A 164 -2.13 -11.87 -13.25
N GLN A 165 -2.55 -11.80 -11.99
CA GLN A 165 -2.16 -10.78 -11.03
C GLN A 165 -1.43 -11.38 -9.83
N GLY A 166 -0.58 -10.57 -9.22
CA GLY A 166 0.10 -10.86 -7.98
C GLY A 166 -0.12 -9.78 -6.95
N LEU A 167 0.33 -10.06 -5.73
CA LEU A 167 0.27 -9.16 -4.59
C LEU A 167 1.69 -8.81 -4.16
N ALA A 168 1.97 -7.54 -3.89
CA ALA A 168 3.27 -7.13 -3.34
C ALA A 168 3.13 -6.00 -2.33
N ILE A 169 3.85 -6.08 -1.22
CA ILE A 169 4.05 -4.96 -0.30
C ILE A 169 5.53 -4.60 -0.36
N ASN A 170 5.81 -3.37 -0.76
CA ASN A 170 7.15 -2.83 -0.90
C ASN A 170 7.82 -2.60 0.48
N PRO A 171 9.16 -2.62 0.52
CA PRO A 171 9.90 -2.34 1.74
C PRO A 171 9.82 -0.86 2.13
N VAL A 172 10.02 -0.57 3.42
CA VAL A 172 10.01 0.82 3.95
C VAL A 172 10.97 1.74 3.18
N ARG A 173 12.09 1.19 2.72
CA ARG A 173 13.10 1.91 1.96
C ARG A 173 12.59 2.47 0.65
N THR A 174 11.74 1.76 -0.09
CA THR A 174 11.37 2.15 -1.46
C THR A 174 9.97 2.73 -1.58
N ILE A 175 9.09 2.52 -0.60
CA ILE A 175 7.77 3.15 -0.60
C ILE A 175 7.89 4.68 -0.63
N THR A 176 6.97 5.32 -1.36
CA THR A 176 6.84 6.77 -1.46
C THR A 176 5.67 7.31 -0.65
N GLN A 177 4.76 6.42 -0.22
CA GLN A 177 3.57 6.73 0.57
C GLN A 177 3.76 6.23 2.00
N ASP A 178 3.49 7.07 3.00
CA ASP A 178 3.57 6.77 4.43
C ASP A 178 2.28 6.11 4.96
N GLN A 179 1.84 5.11 4.22
CA GLN A 179 0.70 4.25 4.54
C GLN A 179 0.98 2.88 3.92
N VAL A 180 0.78 1.80 4.65
CA VAL A 180 1.00 0.44 4.16
C VAL A 180 0.00 0.15 3.05
N HIS A 181 0.51 -0.27 1.90
CA HIS A 181 -0.31 -0.64 0.77
C HIS A 181 0.26 -1.87 0.07
N MET A 182 -0.67 -2.65 -0.47
CA MET A 182 -0.44 -3.83 -1.28
C MET A 182 -0.76 -3.47 -2.74
N HIS A 183 0.22 -3.69 -3.61
CA HIS A 183 0.08 -3.61 -5.05
C HIS A 183 -0.60 -4.87 -5.57
N ILE A 184 -1.57 -4.70 -6.47
CA ILE A 184 -2.36 -5.78 -7.09
C ILE A 184 -2.25 -5.66 -8.62
N CYS A 185 -1.13 -6.05 -9.19
CA CYS A 185 -0.82 -5.78 -10.60
C CYS A 185 -0.63 -7.07 -11.39
N ASP A 186 -0.47 -6.95 -12.71
CA ASP A 186 -0.09 -8.09 -13.56
C ASP A 186 1.19 -8.75 -12.98
N VAL A 187 1.30 -10.08 -13.04
CA VAL A 187 2.52 -10.77 -12.60
C VAL A 187 3.68 -10.49 -13.55
N ASN A 188 4.90 -10.39 -13.00
CA ASN A 188 6.12 -10.38 -13.80
C ASN A 188 6.35 -11.78 -14.40
N GLY A 189 6.27 -11.87 -15.73
CA GLY A 189 6.39 -13.15 -16.44
C GLY A 189 7.72 -13.87 -16.21
N ASP A 190 8.83 -13.13 -16.06
CA ASP A 190 10.13 -13.73 -15.79
C ASP A 190 10.16 -14.37 -14.40
N MET A 191 9.56 -13.72 -13.39
CA MET A 191 9.51 -14.25 -12.03
C MET A 191 8.62 -15.50 -11.96
N VAL A 192 7.48 -15.48 -12.66
CA VAL A 192 6.61 -16.65 -12.83
C VAL A 192 7.38 -17.82 -13.45
N ASN A 193 8.15 -17.57 -14.51
CA ASN A 193 8.98 -18.59 -15.15
C ASN A 193 10.06 -19.12 -14.21
N PHE A 194 10.69 -18.24 -13.43
CA PHE A 194 11.71 -18.61 -12.45
C PHE A 194 11.14 -19.55 -11.37
N LEU A 195 10.02 -19.20 -10.75
CA LEU A 195 9.37 -20.05 -9.75
C LEU A 195 8.82 -21.36 -10.35
N THR A 196 8.31 -21.31 -11.59
CA THR A 196 7.89 -22.52 -12.33
C THR A 196 9.05 -23.49 -12.52
N LYS A 197 10.25 -23.00 -12.87
CA LYS A 197 11.46 -23.83 -12.99
C LYS A 197 11.80 -24.49 -11.65
N ILE A 198 11.60 -23.77 -10.54
CA ILE A 198 11.82 -24.31 -9.20
C ILE A 198 10.80 -25.41 -8.86
N SER A 199 9.50 -25.18 -9.03
CA SER A 199 8.46 -26.20 -8.76
C SER A 199 8.53 -27.41 -9.70
N THR A 200 9.15 -27.25 -10.88
CA THR A 200 9.37 -28.35 -11.83
C THR A 200 10.57 -29.22 -11.43
N ASN A 201 11.66 -28.59 -10.97
CA ASN A 201 12.92 -29.29 -10.70
C ASN A 201 13.06 -29.77 -9.24
N SER A 202 12.19 -29.32 -8.35
CA SER A 202 12.20 -29.67 -6.93
C SER A 202 10.82 -30.12 -6.47
N ALA A 203 10.77 -31.06 -5.53
CA ALA A 203 9.51 -31.45 -4.90
C ALA A 203 8.91 -30.25 -4.15
N ILE A 204 7.65 -29.91 -4.41
CA ILE A 204 6.95 -28.78 -3.77
C ILE A 204 6.88 -28.92 -2.23
N SER A 205 6.96 -30.15 -1.73
CA SER A 205 7.05 -30.47 -0.30
C SER A 205 8.25 -29.83 0.40
N ASN A 206 9.32 -29.53 -0.34
CA ASN A 206 10.48 -28.83 0.21
C ASN A 206 10.15 -27.37 0.59
N TYR A 207 9.07 -26.82 0.02
CA TYR A 207 8.62 -25.44 0.23
C TYR A 207 7.38 -25.36 1.14
N GLN A 208 7.13 -26.40 1.96
CA GLN A 208 6.14 -26.33 3.05
C GLN A 208 6.50 -25.28 4.11
N THR A 209 7.79 -25.08 4.31
CA THR A 209 8.37 -24.06 5.17
C THR A 209 9.24 -23.13 4.34
N VAL A 210 9.59 -21.98 4.91
CA VAL A 210 10.43 -20.98 4.26
C VAL A 210 11.78 -21.56 3.85
N GLN A 211 12.06 -21.56 2.55
CA GLN A 211 13.34 -21.94 1.96
C GLN A 211 14.04 -20.74 1.35
N SER A 212 15.36 -20.70 1.51
CA SER A 212 16.22 -19.73 0.84
C SER A 212 16.36 -20.10 -0.63
N ILE A 213 16.09 -19.15 -1.52
CA ILE A 213 16.25 -19.27 -2.96
C ILE A 213 17.21 -18.17 -3.40
N LYS A 214 18.30 -18.58 -4.04
CA LYS A 214 19.25 -17.65 -4.63
C LYS A 214 18.64 -17.08 -5.91
N LEU A 215 18.59 -15.76 -6.01
CA LEU A 215 18.14 -15.10 -7.23
C LEU A 215 19.21 -15.21 -8.33
N GLU A 216 18.74 -15.35 -9.56
CA GLU A 216 19.54 -15.35 -10.78
C GLU A 216 19.21 -14.09 -11.60
N LYS A 217 20.02 -13.76 -12.61
CA LYS A 217 19.66 -12.69 -13.56
C LYS A 217 18.29 -12.98 -14.19
N PRO A 218 17.43 -11.97 -14.42
CA PRO A 218 17.69 -10.53 -14.27
C PRO A 218 17.37 -9.96 -12.86
N PHE A 219 17.02 -10.79 -11.88
CA PHE A 219 16.51 -10.32 -10.58
C PHE A 219 17.59 -9.86 -9.59
N ILE A 220 18.86 -10.09 -9.93
CA ILE A 220 19.99 -9.63 -9.13
C ILE A 220 20.26 -8.15 -9.39
N HIS A 221 20.57 -7.39 -8.35
CA HIS A 221 21.01 -6.01 -8.47
C HIS A 221 22.53 -5.98 -8.68
N ASP A 222 22.97 -5.47 -9.84
CA ASP A 222 24.40 -5.30 -10.12
C ASP A 222 25.03 -4.33 -9.09
N GLY A 223 26.12 -4.76 -8.44
CA GLY A 223 26.94 -3.88 -7.58
C GLY A 223 27.02 -4.24 -6.09
N HIS A 224 26.42 -5.35 -5.63
CA HIS A 224 26.52 -5.78 -4.23
C HIS A 224 27.11 -7.19 -4.07
N ASN A 225 28.07 -7.32 -3.13
CA ASN A 225 28.77 -8.57 -2.80
C ASN A 225 27.94 -9.53 -1.92
N THR A 226 26.64 -9.29 -1.77
CA THR A 226 25.72 -10.17 -1.04
C THR A 226 24.84 -10.90 -2.05
N PRO A 227 24.65 -12.23 -1.92
CA PRO A 227 23.74 -12.93 -2.80
C PRO A 227 22.31 -12.40 -2.60
N ASP A 228 21.74 -11.83 -3.65
CA ASP A 228 20.31 -11.49 -3.69
C ASP A 228 19.54 -12.79 -3.45
N THR A 229 18.91 -12.85 -2.28
CA THR A 229 18.27 -14.03 -1.75
C THR A 229 16.83 -13.68 -1.50
N MET A 230 15.95 -14.55 -1.95
CA MET A 230 14.54 -14.51 -1.57
C MET A 230 14.22 -15.73 -0.72
N TRP A 231 13.28 -15.58 0.20
CA TRP A 231 12.84 -16.63 1.10
C TRP A 231 11.40 -16.96 0.78
N CYS A 232 11.16 -18.14 0.21
CA CYS A 232 9.83 -18.52 -0.24
C CYS A 232 9.31 -19.78 0.44
N LEU A 233 8.00 -19.84 0.55
CA LEU A 233 7.23 -21.06 0.74
C LEU A 233 6.15 -21.12 -0.35
N ALA A 234 5.53 -22.28 -0.52
CA ALA A 234 4.50 -22.49 -1.53
C ALA A 234 3.30 -23.26 -0.98
N SER A 235 2.13 -22.95 -1.52
CA SER A 235 0.93 -23.78 -1.36
C SER A 235 1.23 -25.20 -1.82
N GLN A 236 0.84 -26.19 -1.03
CA GLN A 236 1.09 -27.60 -1.35
C GLN A 236 0.08 -28.18 -2.35
N THR A 237 -1.00 -27.44 -2.60
CA THR A 237 -2.04 -27.79 -3.57
C THR A 237 -2.02 -26.76 -4.70
N LYS A 238 -2.27 -27.22 -5.93
CA LYS A 238 -2.37 -26.34 -7.09
C LYS A 238 -3.65 -25.51 -7.03
N ASN A 239 -3.58 -24.29 -7.54
CA ASN A 239 -4.67 -23.33 -7.67
C ASN A 239 -5.33 -22.96 -6.34
N THR A 240 -4.68 -23.21 -5.21
CA THR A 240 -5.14 -22.78 -3.88
C THR A 240 -4.36 -21.56 -3.42
N PRO A 241 -4.98 -20.64 -2.68
CA PRO A 241 -4.26 -19.59 -1.96
C PRO A 241 -3.20 -20.17 -1.04
N ILE A 242 -2.14 -19.41 -0.78
CA ILE A 242 -1.24 -19.68 0.33
C ILE A 242 -1.81 -19.04 1.61
N ASP A 243 -1.69 -19.73 2.74
CA ASP A 243 -2.17 -19.24 4.04
C ASP A 243 -1.42 -17.95 4.45
N GLY A 244 -2.16 -16.89 4.77
CA GLY A 244 -1.61 -15.60 5.12
C GLY A 244 -0.84 -15.58 6.45
N GLY A 245 -1.18 -16.50 7.36
CA GLY A 245 -0.38 -16.81 8.55
C GLY A 245 1.03 -17.25 8.20
N LEU A 246 1.17 -18.15 7.23
CA LEU A 246 2.49 -18.60 6.79
C LEU A 246 3.30 -17.48 6.12
N VAL A 247 2.65 -16.58 5.37
CA VAL A 247 3.34 -15.41 4.77
C VAL A 247 3.79 -14.42 5.85
N HIS A 248 2.92 -14.13 6.83
CA HIS A 248 3.27 -13.31 8.00
C HIS A 248 4.46 -13.90 8.77
N ASP A 249 4.43 -15.19 9.08
CA ASP A 249 5.50 -15.89 9.79
C ASP A 249 6.80 -15.87 8.98
N ALA A 250 6.72 -15.98 7.65
CA ALA A 250 7.88 -15.88 6.77
C ALA A 250 8.54 -14.50 6.87
N ILE A 251 7.76 -13.42 6.83
CA ILE A 251 8.26 -12.04 6.96
C ILE A 251 8.99 -11.87 8.30
N ASN A 252 8.35 -12.28 9.41
CA ASN A 252 8.95 -12.24 10.74
C ASN A 252 10.24 -13.06 10.82
N SER A 253 10.27 -14.24 10.21
CA SER A 253 11.46 -15.11 10.19
C SER A 253 12.65 -14.50 9.45
N VAL A 254 12.40 -13.60 8.50
CA VAL A 254 13.44 -12.88 7.74
C VAL A 254 13.92 -11.65 8.49
N MET A 255 13.03 -10.89 9.13
CA MET A 255 13.37 -9.70 9.93
C MET A 255 14.31 -10.00 11.12
N VAL A 256 14.34 -11.24 11.60
CA VAL A 256 15.24 -11.65 12.69
C VAL A 256 16.56 -12.26 12.20
N LYS A 257 16.78 -12.37 10.88
CA LYS A 257 18.01 -12.95 10.34
C LYS A 257 19.20 -12.01 10.56
N PRO A 258 20.38 -12.56 10.92
CA PRO A 258 21.59 -11.74 11.03
C PRO A 258 21.88 -11.01 9.71
N LYS A 259 22.30 -9.75 9.81
CA LYS A 259 22.66 -8.87 8.67
C LYS A 259 21.50 -8.47 7.76
N VAL A 260 20.27 -8.89 8.04
CA VAL A 260 19.09 -8.32 7.38
C VAL A 260 18.80 -6.94 7.96
N CYS A 261 18.63 -5.96 7.09
CA CYS A 261 18.05 -4.67 7.46
C CYS A 261 16.54 -4.76 7.29
N ASN A 262 15.78 -4.57 8.38
CA ASN A 262 14.32 -4.71 8.33
C ASN A 262 13.64 -3.71 7.39
N PHE A 263 14.25 -2.54 7.19
CA PHE A 263 13.74 -1.53 6.25
C PHE A 263 13.80 -1.95 4.79
N ASN A 264 14.54 -3.02 4.47
CA ASN A 264 14.61 -3.65 3.16
C ASN A 264 13.66 -4.84 3.01
N VAL A 265 12.94 -5.22 4.07
CA VAL A 265 12.06 -6.38 4.02
C VAL A 265 10.79 -6.04 3.24
N ALA A 266 10.53 -6.85 2.22
CA ALA A 266 9.36 -6.77 1.36
C ALA A 266 8.77 -8.17 1.17
N ALA A 267 7.52 -8.24 0.74
CA ALA A 267 6.86 -9.52 0.51
C ALA A 267 5.95 -9.49 -0.72
N ALA A 268 5.79 -10.66 -1.34
CA ALA A 268 4.89 -10.85 -2.46
C ALA A 268 4.22 -12.23 -2.43
N VAL A 269 3.04 -12.30 -3.05
CA VAL A 269 2.32 -13.53 -3.33
C VAL A 269 2.03 -13.61 -4.83
N ILE A 270 2.51 -14.67 -5.48
CA ILE A 270 2.32 -14.89 -6.92
C ILE A 270 2.06 -16.37 -7.22
N ARG A 271 1.30 -16.67 -8.26
CA ARG A 271 1.11 -18.05 -8.73
C ARG A 271 2.05 -18.36 -9.88
N ASP A 272 2.70 -19.51 -9.83
CA ASP A 272 3.53 -20.00 -10.92
C ASP A 272 2.69 -20.68 -12.02
N SER A 273 3.31 -20.99 -13.17
CA SER A 273 2.62 -21.64 -14.29
C SER A 273 2.22 -23.10 -14.00
N ASN A 274 2.76 -23.70 -12.94
CA ASN A 274 2.37 -25.03 -12.47
C ASN A 274 1.13 -24.98 -11.55
N GLY A 275 0.65 -23.78 -11.22
CA GLY A 275 -0.51 -23.52 -10.38
C GLY A 275 -0.20 -23.39 -8.89
N TYR A 276 1.06 -23.44 -8.47
CA TYR A 276 1.41 -23.27 -7.05
C TYR A 276 1.48 -21.78 -6.70
N THR A 277 0.82 -21.40 -5.61
CA THR A 277 0.85 -20.04 -5.09
C THR A 277 2.02 -19.92 -4.11
N TRP A 278 2.94 -19.01 -4.40
CA TRP A 278 4.16 -18.77 -3.66
C TRP A 278 4.02 -17.54 -2.78
N GLY A 279 4.45 -17.63 -1.53
CA GLY A 279 4.66 -16.50 -0.63
C GLY A 279 6.16 -16.28 -0.48
N CYS A 280 6.67 -15.15 -0.95
CA CYS A 280 8.10 -14.87 -1.02
C CYS A 280 8.42 -13.56 -0.30
N VAL A 281 9.52 -13.57 0.44
CA VAL A 281 10.05 -12.44 1.18
C VAL A 281 11.41 -12.07 0.61
N THR A 282 11.66 -10.79 0.42
CA THR A 282 12.98 -10.26 0.03
C THR A 282 13.47 -9.33 1.13
N ALA A 283 14.78 -9.16 1.23
CA ALA A 283 15.41 -8.30 2.23
C ALA A 283 16.64 -7.57 1.67
N ASP A 284 16.57 -7.29 0.37
CA ASP A 284 17.57 -6.54 -0.38
C ASP A 284 17.05 -5.13 -0.72
N ARG A 285 17.85 -4.36 -1.44
CA ARG A 285 17.57 -2.93 -1.66
C ARG A 285 16.50 -2.67 -2.73
N GLY A 286 16.05 -3.71 -3.44
CA GLY A 286 14.99 -3.60 -4.46
C GLY A 286 13.59 -3.50 -3.87
N ASP A 287 12.65 -3.06 -4.68
CA ASP A 287 11.21 -3.13 -4.41
C ASP A 287 10.64 -4.49 -4.84
N SER A 288 9.61 -4.94 -4.12
CA SER A 288 8.95 -6.20 -4.44
C SER A 288 8.01 -6.02 -5.64
N GLU A 289 7.40 -4.85 -5.81
CA GLU A 289 6.47 -4.63 -6.92
C GLU A 289 7.16 -4.82 -8.28
N HIS A 290 8.32 -4.22 -8.55
CA HIS A 290 8.97 -4.34 -9.86
C HIS A 290 9.62 -5.71 -10.07
N ARG A 291 9.91 -6.42 -8.99
CA ARG A 291 10.47 -7.77 -9.06
C ARG A 291 9.41 -8.82 -9.35
N PHE A 292 8.27 -8.75 -8.68
CA PHE A 292 7.23 -9.79 -8.74
C PHE A 292 6.09 -9.44 -9.69
N LEU A 293 5.89 -8.15 -9.97
CA LEU A 293 4.76 -7.62 -10.72
C LEU A 293 5.23 -6.75 -11.88
N ASP A 294 4.34 -6.59 -12.85
CA ASP A 294 4.46 -5.70 -14.00
C ASP A 294 3.29 -4.71 -14.01
N LYS A 295 3.51 -3.54 -14.64
CA LYS A 295 2.45 -2.58 -14.98
C LYS A 295 1.62 -2.05 -13.79
N CYS A 296 2.23 -1.88 -12.62
CA CYS A 296 1.56 -1.26 -11.47
C CYS A 296 1.18 0.21 -11.68
N ASN A 297 1.76 0.89 -12.67
CA ASN A 297 1.57 2.33 -12.94
C ASN A 297 0.60 2.61 -14.11
N LYS A 298 -0.42 1.78 -14.34
CA LYS A 298 -1.36 1.94 -15.46
C LYS A 298 -2.58 2.78 -15.12
#